data_AF-A0A1B6JK38-F1
#
_entry.id   AF-A0A1B6JK38-F1
#
_cell.length_a   1.000
_cell.length_b   1.000
_cell.length_c   1.000
_cell.angle_alpha   90.00
_cell.angle_beta   90.00
_cell.angle_gamma   90.00
#
_symmetry.space_group_name_H-M   'P 1'
#
loop_
_entity.id
_entity.type
_entity.pdbx_description
1 polymer ?
#
loop_
_entity_poly.entity_id
_entity_poly.type
_entity_poly.pdbx_seq_one_letter_code
_entity_poly.pdbx_strand_id
1 'polypeptide(L)'
;RRFTRELQNLKKMADYSSRDATNLNTFLQSMGPEFSIYTYSMLNAGVDRDSIRCLSEDQLLNECGITNSIHRLRILDSIRAIENNLSNSCEENLDKSLDVFVSYRRSNGSQLASLLKVHLQLRGFTVFIDVERLEAGKFDNNLLQSIRQAKHFLLVLTPSALERCREDSECKDWVHREIVAALQSNCNIIPIIDNFSWPEPEELPEDMRAVCHFNGVRWIHDYQDACVDKLERFMRGEMNMRGDGPMRGVGAMSNSSKGDVTPGTPSIVRAPPTYQRMHSNESGKGSDKDVNGNRD
;
A
#
# COMPACT_ATOMS: atom_id res chain seq x y z
N ARG A 1 43.63 1.20 23.58
CA ARG A 1 42.28 1.82 23.63
C ARG A 1 42.00 2.73 22.42
N ARG A 2 42.89 3.67 22.05
CA ARG A 2 42.71 4.53 20.85
C ARG A 2 42.60 3.75 19.54
N PHE A 3 43.52 2.82 19.29
CA PHE A 3 43.53 1.96 18.10
C PHE A 3 42.21 1.17 17.93
N THR A 4 41.72 0.55 19.00
CA THR A 4 40.45 -0.21 18.99
C THR A 4 39.25 0.66 18.61
N ARG A 5 39.23 1.92 19.05
CA ARG A 5 38.18 2.89 18.70
C ARG A 5 38.25 3.33 17.24
N GLU A 6 39.44 3.61 16.73
CA GLU A 6 39.66 3.95 15.33
C GLU A 6 39.29 2.77 14.41
N LEU A 7 39.63 1.54 14.80
CA LEU A 7 39.23 0.32 14.10
C LEU A 7 37.71 0.12 14.10
N GLN A 8 37.03 0.38 15.21
CA GLN A 8 35.56 0.35 15.26
C GLN A 8 34.94 1.37 14.31
N ASN A 9 35.47 2.59 14.25
CA ASN A 9 34.98 3.61 13.32
C ASN A 9 35.20 3.19 11.86
N LEU A 10 36.36 2.60 11.55
CA LEU A 10 36.64 2.10 10.21
C LEU A 10 35.64 1.00 9.80
N LYS A 11 35.35 0.05 10.70
CA LYS A 11 34.38 -1.02 10.42
C LYS A 11 32.96 -0.52 10.16
N LYS A 12 32.57 0.62 10.75
CA LYS A 12 31.27 1.27 10.49
C LYS A 12 31.20 1.93 9.11
N MET A 13 32.33 2.45 8.63
CA MET A 13 32.43 3.17 7.35
C MET A 13 32.84 2.27 6.17
N ALA A 14 33.22 1.03 6.43
CA ALA A 14 33.68 0.09 5.42
C ALA A 14 32.52 -0.35 4.51
N ASP A 15 32.81 -0.44 3.22
CA ASP A 15 31.94 -1.08 2.24
C ASP A 15 32.18 -2.59 2.22
N TYR A 16 31.11 -3.36 2.33
CA TYR A 16 31.13 -4.84 2.34
C TYR A 16 30.53 -5.45 1.08
N SER A 17 30.18 -4.63 0.07
CA SER A 17 29.53 -5.04 -1.19
C SER A 17 30.20 -6.21 -1.91
N SER A 18 31.52 -6.37 -1.79
CA SER A 18 32.26 -7.47 -2.44
C SER A 18 32.14 -8.83 -1.75
N ARG A 19 31.71 -8.88 -0.47
CA ARG A 19 31.53 -10.13 0.30
C ARG A 19 30.11 -10.33 0.82
N ASP A 20 29.33 -9.28 0.89
CA ASP A 20 27.96 -9.29 1.38
C ASP A 20 26.95 -9.42 0.23
N ALA A 21 26.80 -10.64 -0.29
CA ALA A 21 25.86 -10.91 -1.39
C ALA A 21 24.38 -10.77 -0.98
N THR A 22 24.08 -10.80 0.33
CA THR A 22 22.70 -10.86 0.85
C THR A 22 22.26 -9.58 1.57
N ASN A 23 23.10 -8.54 1.55
CA ASN A 23 22.87 -7.26 2.23
C ASN A 23 22.68 -7.38 3.75
N LEU A 24 23.45 -8.27 4.38
CA LEU A 24 23.53 -8.41 5.83
C LEU A 24 23.92 -7.10 6.52
N ASN A 25 24.84 -6.32 5.96
CA ASN A 25 25.26 -5.04 6.51
C ASN A 25 24.10 -4.05 6.63
N THR A 26 23.26 -3.98 5.59
CA THR A 26 22.08 -3.10 5.55
C THR A 26 21.08 -3.50 6.63
N PHE A 27 20.89 -4.81 6.85
CA PHE A 27 20.08 -5.31 7.97
C PHE A 27 20.67 -4.86 9.32
N LEU A 28 21.98 -5.02 9.53
CA LEU A 28 22.62 -4.58 10.77
C LEU A 28 22.50 -3.06 10.98
N GLN A 29 22.68 -2.27 9.93
CA GLN A 29 22.51 -0.81 9.96
C GLN A 29 21.09 -0.38 10.32
N SER A 30 20.07 -1.15 9.91
CA SER A 30 18.67 -0.85 10.22
C SER A 30 18.38 -0.89 11.73
N MET A 31 19.12 -1.69 12.48
CA MET A 31 19.04 -1.75 13.96
C MET A 31 19.83 -0.61 14.62
N GLY A 32 20.85 -0.09 13.93
CA GLY A 32 21.68 1.03 14.37
C GLY A 32 23.07 1.03 13.72
N PRO A 33 23.69 2.21 13.55
CA PRO A 33 25.01 2.32 12.92
C PRO A 33 26.12 1.67 13.76
N GLU A 34 25.91 1.41 15.05
CA GLU A 34 26.85 0.65 15.87
C GLU A 34 26.97 -0.83 15.48
N PHE A 35 25.97 -1.43 14.82
CA PHE A 35 25.98 -2.87 14.52
C PHE A 35 26.80 -3.24 13.29
N SER A 36 27.10 -2.30 12.40
CA SER A 36 27.97 -2.52 11.24
C SER A 36 29.38 -3.00 11.59
N ILE A 37 29.80 -2.84 12.85
CA ILE A 37 31.10 -3.35 13.32
C ILE A 37 31.16 -4.89 13.32
N TYR A 38 30.01 -5.56 13.30
CA TYR A 38 29.91 -7.02 13.32
C TYR A 38 29.82 -7.65 11.94
N THR A 39 29.49 -6.87 10.90
CA THR A 39 29.28 -7.35 9.53
C THR A 39 30.40 -8.26 9.05
N TYR A 40 31.66 -7.82 9.14
CA TYR A 40 32.79 -8.63 8.71
C TYR A 40 32.93 -9.94 9.49
N SER A 41 32.70 -9.90 10.80
CA SER A 41 32.84 -11.06 11.68
C SER A 41 31.78 -12.11 11.37
N MET A 42 30.55 -11.67 11.13
CA MET A 42 29.42 -12.52 10.77
C MET A 42 29.62 -13.13 9.37
N LEU A 43 30.00 -12.31 8.38
CA LEU A 43 30.30 -12.82 7.03
C LEU A 43 31.47 -13.83 7.04
N ASN A 44 32.50 -13.60 7.86
CA ASN A 44 33.63 -14.52 7.98
C ASN A 44 33.25 -15.84 8.68
N ALA A 45 32.26 -15.82 9.57
CA ALA A 45 31.64 -17.01 10.15
C ALA A 45 30.67 -17.73 9.20
N GLY A 46 30.51 -17.23 7.95
CA GLY A 46 29.58 -17.80 6.97
C GLY A 46 28.13 -17.41 7.20
N VAL A 47 27.87 -16.41 8.05
CA VAL A 47 26.52 -15.89 8.27
C VAL A 47 26.17 -14.92 7.15
N ASP A 48 25.01 -15.17 6.56
CA ASP A 48 24.33 -14.32 5.59
C ASP A 48 22.95 -13.91 6.12
N ARG A 49 22.19 -13.12 5.34
CA ARG A 49 20.89 -12.59 5.76
C ARG A 49 19.82 -13.67 6.00
N ASP A 50 19.97 -14.85 5.41
CA ASP A 50 18.98 -15.91 5.56
C ASP A 50 19.33 -16.84 6.72
N SER A 51 20.60 -17.19 6.88
CA SER A 51 21.11 -17.98 8.01
C SER A 51 21.09 -17.23 9.35
N ILE A 52 21.16 -15.89 9.35
CA ILE A 52 21.10 -15.10 10.58
C ILE A 52 19.82 -15.38 11.39
N ARG A 53 18.74 -15.78 10.74
CA ARG A 53 17.44 -16.06 11.37
C ARG A 53 17.50 -17.25 12.33
N CYS A 54 18.36 -18.22 12.03
CA CYS A 54 18.47 -19.45 12.81
C CYS A 54 19.62 -19.45 13.82
N LEU A 55 20.25 -18.29 14.07
CA LEU A 55 21.39 -18.21 14.98
C LEU A 55 20.96 -18.25 16.44
N SER A 56 21.66 -19.07 17.21
CA SER A 56 21.56 -19.07 18.67
C SER A 56 22.44 -17.98 19.31
N GLU A 57 22.14 -17.64 20.56
CA GLU A 57 22.98 -16.72 21.33
C GLU A 57 24.45 -17.21 21.43
N ASP A 58 24.64 -18.53 21.61
CA ASP A 58 25.96 -19.14 21.67
C ASP A 58 26.75 -18.97 20.36
N GLN A 59 26.10 -19.09 19.20
CA GLN A 59 26.74 -18.86 17.91
C GLN A 59 27.10 -17.40 17.70
N LEU A 60 26.26 -16.46 18.16
CA LEU A 60 26.58 -15.04 18.13
C LEU A 60 27.79 -14.69 19.01
N LEU A 61 27.97 -15.38 20.14
CA LEU A 61 29.14 -15.21 21.01
C LEU A 61 30.39 -15.86 20.41
N ASN A 62 30.34 -17.15 20.15
CA ASN A 62 31.52 -17.98 19.92
C ASN A 62 32.00 -17.90 18.46
N GLU A 63 31.08 -17.91 17.50
CA GLU A 63 31.41 -17.92 16.06
C GLU A 63 31.47 -16.49 15.50
N CYS A 64 30.48 -15.65 15.84
CA CYS A 64 30.42 -14.27 15.33
C CYS A 64 31.25 -13.28 16.16
N GLY A 65 31.73 -13.67 17.34
CA GLY A 65 32.59 -12.84 18.19
C GLY A 65 31.88 -11.64 18.85
N ILE A 66 30.56 -11.69 19.03
CA ILE A 66 29.77 -10.62 19.62
C ILE A 66 29.76 -10.79 21.15
N THR A 67 30.76 -10.19 21.81
CA THR A 67 30.93 -10.30 23.26
C THR A 67 29.94 -9.44 24.07
N ASN A 68 29.39 -8.39 23.46
CA ASN A 68 28.43 -7.52 24.12
C ASN A 68 27.04 -8.19 24.16
N SER A 69 26.63 -8.62 25.36
CA SER A 69 25.34 -9.28 25.58
C SER A 69 24.13 -8.42 25.18
N ILE A 70 24.20 -7.10 25.34
CA ILE A 70 23.12 -6.18 24.92
C ILE A 70 22.98 -6.16 23.40
N HIS A 71 24.10 -6.23 22.67
CA HIS A 71 24.06 -6.26 21.21
C HIS A 71 23.53 -7.60 20.71
N ARG A 72 23.94 -8.72 21.31
CA ARG A 72 23.37 -10.04 20.99
C ARG A 72 21.86 -10.06 21.22
N LEU A 73 21.40 -9.56 22.37
CA LEU A 73 19.97 -9.51 22.69
C LEU A 73 19.20 -8.69 21.65
N ARG A 74 19.68 -7.49 21.29
CA ARG A 74 19.03 -6.65 20.28
C ARG A 74 19.00 -7.28 18.88
N ILE A 75 20.06 -7.98 18.50
CA ILE A 75 20.12 -8.71 17.23
C ILE A 75 19.08 -9.84 17.24
N LEU A 76 19.02 -10.64 18.32
CA LEU A 76 18.03 -11.71 18.49
C LEU A 76 16.60 -11.19 18.52
N ASP A 77 16.35 -10.08 19.22
CA ASP A 77 15.02 -9.46 19.26
C ASP A 77 14.60 -8.91 17.89
N SER A 78 15.56 -8.40 17.09
CA SER A 78 15.28 -7.92 15.73
C SER A 78 15.03 -9.08 14.77
N ILE A 79 15.72 -10.21 14.95
CA ILE A 79 15.43 -11.46 14.24
C ILE A 79 14.01 -11.92 14.58
N ARG A 80 13.66 -11.99 15.87
CA ARG A 80 12.30 -12.35 16.31
C ARG A 80 11.25 -11.36 15.83
N ALA A 81 11.56 -10.07 15.72
CA ALA A 81 10.62 -9.08 15.20
C ALA A 81 10.39 -9.26 13.69
N ILE A 82 11.41 -9.69 12.94
CA ILE A 82 11.27 -10.10 11.54
C ILE A 82 10.45 -11.38 11.45
N GLU A 83 10.77 -12.38 12.29
CA GLU A 83 10.01 -13.63 12.35
C GLU A 83 8.57 -13.36 12.76
N ASN A 84 8.27 -12.48 13.72
CA ASN A 84 6.91 -12.16 14.11
C ASN A 84 6.15 -11.33 13.06
N ASN A 85 6.82 -10.47 12.28
CA ASN A 85 6.21 -9.86 11.09
C ASN A 85 5.95 -10.91 10.00
N LEU A 86 6.82 -11.92 9.90
CA LEU A 86 6.64 -13.06 9.00
C LEU A 86 5.59 -14.06 9.54
N SER A 87 5.42 -14.19 10.85
CA SER A 87 4.53 -15.13 11.54
C SER A 87 3.11 -14.61 11.68
N ASN A 88 2.94 -13.30 11.88
CA ASN A 88 1.66 -12.62 11.65
C ASN A 88 1.26 -12.64 10.16
N SER A 89 2.17 -12.99 9.25
CA SER A 89 1.84 -13.27 7.85
C SER A 89 1.85 -14.76 7.48
N CYS A 90 2.33 -15.69 8.32
CA CYS A 90 2.52 -17.10 7.90
C CYS A 90 1.67 -18.15 8.63
N GLU A 91 1.13 -17.91 9.83
CA GLU A 91 0.33 -18.96 10.49
C GLU A 91 -1.07 -19.16 9.87
N GLU A 92 -1.66 -18.12 9.25
CA GLU A 92 -2.92 -18.28 8.47
C GLU A 92 -2.70 -18.51 6.96
N ASN A 93 -1.47 -18.35 6.44
CA ASN A 93 -1.20 -18.33 4.99
C ASN A 93 -0.41 -19.53 4.45
N LEU A 94 0.09 -20.44 5.30
CA LEU A 94 0.88 -21.59 4.83
C LEU A 94 0.04 -22.63 4.06
N ASP A 95 -1.29 -22.64 4.27
CA ASP A 95 -2.23 -23.53 3.54
C ASP A 95 -2.72 -22.93 2.21
N LYS A 96 -2.41 -21.65 1.95
CA LYS A 96 -2.90 -20.92 0.78
C LYS A 96 -1.81 -20.83 -0.28
N SER A 97 -1.81 -21.80 -1.20
CA SER A 97 -0.85 -21.93 -2.30
C SER A 97 -1.05 -20.93 -3.44
N LEU A 98 -2.16 -20.17 -3.44
CA LEU A 98 -2.50 -19.17 -4.43
C LEU A 98 -2.50 -17.78 -3.79
N ASP A 99 -1.83 -16.81 -4.41
CA ASP A 99 -1.81 -15.45 -3.88
C ASP A 99 -3.11 -14.72 -4.20
N VAL A 100 -3.59 -14.81 -5.45
CA VAL A 100 -4.74 -14.04 -5.92
C VAL A 100 -5.69 -14.89 -6.75
N PHE A 101 -6.97 -14.89 -6.36
CA PHE A 101 -8.07 -15.39 -7.18
C PHE A 101 -8.86 -14.21 -7.74
N VAL A 102 -9.18 -14.22 -9.04
CA VAL A 102 -9.94 -13.16 -9.70
C VAL A 102 -11.30 -13.70 -10.16
N SER A 103 -12.36 -13.24 -9.49
CA SER A 103 -13.75 -13.45 -9.89
C SER A 103 -14.20 -12.31 -10.80
N TYR A 104 -14.87 -12.63 -11.91
CA TYR A 104 -15.34 -11.65 -12.88
C TYR A 104 -16.56 -12.14 -13.64
N ARG A 105 -17.39 -11.21 -14.13
CA ARG A 105 -18.49 -11.54 -15.04
C ARG A 105 -17.94 -11.82 -16.45
N ARG A 106 -18.14 -13.03 -16.98
CA ARG A 106 -17.64 -13.41 -18.32
C ARG A 106 -18.15 -12.52 -19.46
N SER A 107 -19.36 -11.97 -19.35
CA SER A 107 -19.97 -11.15 -20.41
C SER A 107 -19.24 -9.85 -20.69
N ASN A 108 -18.59 -9.23 -19.70
CA ASN A 108 -17.96 -7.91 -19.86
C ASN A 108 -16.71 -7.68 -19.00
N GLY A 109 -16.40 -8.53 -18.02
CA GLY A 109 -15.24 -8.39 -17.14
C GLY A 109 -13.98 -9.12 -17.59
N SER A 110 -14.04 -9.91 -18.68
CA SER A 110 -12.94 -10.77 -19.13
C SER A 110 -11.67 -9.99 -19.51
N GLN A 111 -11.83 -8.82 -20.13
CA GLN A 111 -10.72 -7.95 -20.52
C GLN A 111 -9.99 -7.39 -19.29
N LEU A 112 -10.73 -6.82 -18.35
CA LEU A 112 -10.17 -6.26 -17.12
C LEU A 112 -9.53 -7.34 -16.23
N ALA A 113 -10.16 -8.51 -16.11
CA ALA A 113 -9.59 -9.65 -15.38
C ALA A 113 -8.25 -10.11 -15.98
N SER A 114 -8.17 -10.20 -17.31
CA SER A 114 -6.93 -10.56 -18.01
C SER A 114 -5.84 -9.51 -17.83
N LEU A 115 -6.21 -8.23 -17.86
CA LEU A 115 -5.29 -7.12 -17.62
C LEU A 115 -4.72 -7.15 -16.20
N LEU A 116 -5.59 -7.29 -15.20
CA LEU A 116 -5.19 -7.42 -13.79
C LEU A 116 -4.24 -8.60 -13.59
N LYS A 117 -4.55 -9.75 -14.21
CA LYS A 117 -3.68 -10.93 -14.18
C LYS A 117 -2.28 -10.60 -14.68
N VAL A 118 -2.14 -10.01 -15.86
CA VAL A 118 -0.82 -9.66 -16.43
C VAL A 118 -0.07 -8.70 -15.51
N HIS A 119 -0.71 -7.63 -15.05
CA HIS A 119 -0.05 -6.63 -14.19
C HIS A 119 0.40 -7.18 -12.83
N LEU A 120 -0.38 -8.09 -12.23
CA LEU A 120 -0.06 -8.71 -10.96
C LEU A 120 1.03 -9.79 -11.12
N GLN A 121 0.99 -10.56 -12.22
CA GLN A 121 2.06 -11.53 -12.54
C GLN A 121 3.40 -10.85 -12.78
N LEU A 122 3.43 -9.69 -13.45
CA LEU A 122 4.65 -8.89 -13.62
C LEU A 122 5.22 -8.40 -12.28
N ARG A 123 4.39 -8.26 -11.24
CA ARG A 123 4.79 -7.91 -9.87
C ARG A 123 5.13 -9.13 -9.01
N GLY A 124 5.11 -10.35 -9.57
CA GLY A 124 5.49 -11.59 -8.91
C GLY A 124 4.37 -12.31 -8.16
N PHE A 125 3.11 -11.89 -8.30
CA PHE A 125 1.97 -12.59 -7.69
C PHE A 125 1.52 -13.79 -8.53
N THR A 126 1.14 -14.88 -7.87
CA THR A 126 0.44 -15.98 -8.53
C THR A 126 -1.06 -15.66 -8.65
N VAL A 127 -1.55 -15.58 -9.89
CA VAL A 127 -2.94 -15.15 -10.16
C VAL A 127 -3.69 -16.25 -10.89
N PHE A 128 -4.81 -16.67 -10.30
CA PHE A 128 -5.78 -17.56 -10.90
C PHE A 128 -6.99 -16.77 -11.41
N ILE A 129 -7.36 -17.02 -12.66
CA ILE A 129 -8.61 -16.55 -13.27
C ILE A 129 -9.38 -17.78 -13.73
N ASP A 130 -10.70 -17.77 -13.58
CA ASP A 130 -11.53 -18.79 -14.20
C ASP A 130 -11.49 -18.62 -15.73
N VAL A 131 -10.73 -19.46 -16.43
CA VAL A 131 -10.67 -19.49 -17.90
C VAL A 131 -11.49 -20.68 -18.37
N GLU A 132 -12.28 -20.48 -19.43
CA GLU A 132 -13.25 -21.38 -20.10
C GLU A 132 -12.87 -22.87 -20.33
N ARG A 133 -11.69 -23.35 -19.94
CA ARG A 133 -11.14 -24.67 -20.29
C ARG A 133 -11.38 -25.81 -19.30
N LEU A 134 -12.29 -25.68 -18.35
CA LEU A 134 -12.58 -26.79 -17.42
C LEU A 134 -13.88 -27.48 -17.80
N GLU A 135 -13.69 -28.61 -18.50
CA GLU A 135 -14.73 -29.52 -19.02
C GLU A 135 -15.76 -29.88 -17.94
N ALA A 136 -17.04 -29.84 -18.32
CA ALA A 136 -18.19 -30.02 -17.46
C ALA A 136 -18.15 -31.36 -16.69
N GLY A 137 -18.24 -31.31 -15.35
CA GLY A 137 -18.60 -32.47 -14.53
C GLY A 137 -17.88 -32.64 -13.18
N LYS A 138 -16.69 -32.04 -12.98
CA LYS A 138 -15.91 -32.13 -11.72
C LYS A 138 -15.33 -30.79 -11.23
N PHE A 139 -15.83 -29.67 -11.75
CA PHE A 139 -15.24 -28.34 -11.59
C PHE A 139 -15.57 -27.66 -10.26
N ASP A 140 -16.78 -27.85 -9.75
CA ASP A 140 -17.34 -27.17 -8.58
C ASP A 140 -16.42 -27.20 -7.37
N ASN A 141 -15.88 -28.37 -7.04
CA ASN A 141 -15.04 -28.50 -5.86
C ASN A 141 -13.66 -27.90 -6.07
N ASN A 142 -13.06 -28.00 -7.27
CA ASN A 142 -11.72 -27.46 -7.53
C ASN A 142 -11.69 -25.93 -7.58
N LEU A 143 -12.73 -25.31 -8.15
CA LEU A 143 -12.84 -23.85 -8.18
C LEU A 143 -12.99 -23.28 -6.76
N LEU A 144 -13.94 -23.82 -6.00
CA LEU A 144 -14.16 -23.38 -4.62
C LEU A 144 -12.95 -23.70 -3.72
N GLN A 145 -12.25 -24.82 -3.96
CA GLN A 145 -10.98 -25.14 -3.30
C GLN A 145 -9.91 -24.08 -3.62
N SER A 146 -9.83 -23.65 -4.88
CA SER A 146 -8.86 -22.61 -5.30
C SER A 146 -9.13 -21.28 -4.62
N ILE A 147 -10.40 -20.93 -4.38
CA ILE A 147 -10.78 -19.73 -3.62
C ILE A 147 -10.38 -19.87 -2.16
N ARG A 148 -10.62 -21.02 -1.54
CA ARG A 148 -10.19 -21.29 -0.15
C ARG A 148 -8.67 -21.24 -0.01
N GLN A 149 -7.94 -21.65 -1.05
CA GLN A 149 -6.48 -21.61 -1.11
C GLN A 149 -5.92 -20.24 -1.52
N ALA A 150 -6.77 -19.25 -1.83
CA ALA A 150 -6.34 -17.93 -2.25
C ALA A 150 -6.22 -16.97 -1.07
N LYS A 151 -5.12 -16.22 -0.98
CA LYS A 151 -4.93 -15.18 0.05
C LYS A 151 -5.81 -13.97 -0.21
N HIS A 152 -5.85 -13.54 -1.47
CA HIS A 152 -6.62 -12.39 -1.94
C HIS A 152 -7.69 -12.83 -2.92
N PHE A 153 -8.89 -12.28 -2.77
CA PHE A 153 -10.00 -12.49 -3.68
C PHE A 153 -10.36 -11.15 -4.34
N LEU A 154 -10.08 -11.03 -5.63
CA LEU A 154 -10.43 -9.86 -6.41
C LEU A 154 -11.78 -10.06 -7.07
N LEU A 155 -12.72 -9.17 -6.77
CA LEU A 155 -14.03 -9.18 -7.40
C LEU A 155 -14.12 -8.06 -8.43
N VAL A 156 -14.12 -8.42 -9.71
CA VAL A 156 -14.25 -7.45 -10.80
C VAL A 156 -15.72 -7.08 -11.00
N LEU A 157 -16.04 -5.84 -10.65
CA LEU A 157 -17.37 -5.26 -10.72
C LEU A 157 -17.47 -4.33 -11.93
N THR A 158 -17.84 -4.91 -13.07
CA THR A 158 -18.26 -4.22 -14.29
C THR A 158 -19.76 -3.86 -14.23
N PRO A 159 -20.30 -3.05 -15.16
CA PRO A 159 -21.74 -2.80 -15.21
C PRO A 159 -22.54 -4.11 -15.22
N SER A 160 -23.61 -4.19 -14.44
CA SER A 160 -24.44 -5.41 -14.30
C SER A 160 -23.73 -6.66 -13.76
N ALA A 161 -22.55 -6.55 -13.14
CA ALA A 161 -21.81 -7.72 -12.64
C ALA A 161 -22.61 -8.59 -11.65
N LEU A 162 -23.37 -7.95 -10.76
CA LEU A 162 -24.18 -8.60 -9.72
C LEU A 162 -25.65 -8.78 -10.08
N GLU A 163 -26.08 -8.39 -11.29
CA GLU A 163 -27.50 -8.37 -11.67
C GLU A 163 -28.15 -9.76 -11.55
N ARG A 164 -27.45 -10.82 -11.97
CA ARG A 164 -27.94 -12.21 -11.84
C ARG A 164 -27.86 -12.78 -10.43
N CYS A 165 -27.13 -12.11 -9.52
CA CYS A 165 -27.02 -12.55 -8.12
C CYS A 165 -28.17 -12.02 -7.26
N ARG A 166 -28.83 -10.92 -7.67
CA ARG A 166 -29.90 -10.26 -6.89
C ARG A 166 -31.07 -11.20 -6.55
N GLU A 167 -31.50 -12.01 -7.50
CA GLU A 167 -32.65 -12.93 -7.34
C GLU A 167 -32.20 -14.39 -7.11
N ASP A 168 -30.91 -14.62 -6.86
CA ASP A 168 -30.34 -15.96 -6.79
C ASP A 168 -30.37 -16.53 -5.36
N SER A 169 -31.57 -16.78 -4.84
CA SER A 169 -31.75 -17.36 -3.49
C SER A 169 -31.25 -18.81 -3.38
N GLU A 170 -31.03 -19.49 -4.50
CA GLU A 170 -30.57 -20.88 -4.54
C GLU A 170 -29.05 -21.01 -4.78
N CYS A 171 -28.32 -19.88 -4.82
CA CYS A 171 -26.86 -19.84 -5.05
C CYS A 171 -26.43 -20.62 -6.31
N LYS A 172 -27.17 -20.45 -7.40
CA LYS A 172 -26.91 -21.06 -8.71
C LYS A 172 -25.89 -20.29 -9.54
N ASP A 173 -25.80 -18.97 -9.36
CA ASP A 173 -24.84 -18.16 -10.08
C ASP A 173 -23.42 -18.42 -9.56
N TRP A 174 -22.47 -18.57 -10.48
CA TRP A 174 -21.09 -18.83 -10.10
C TRP A 174 -20.46 -17.69 -9.32
N VAL A 175 -20.68 -16.43 -9.73
CA VAL A 175 -20.13 -15.27 -9.02
C VAL A 175 -20.69 -15.22 -7.59
N HIS A 176 -21.97 -15.58 -7.42
CA HIS A 176 -22.58 -15.70 -6.10
C HIS A 176 -21.87 -16.77 -5.24
N ARG A 177 -21.71 -17.99 -5.76
CA ARG A 177 -21.00 -19.09 -5.07
C ARG A 177 -19.56 -18.71 -4.71
N GLU A 178 -18.85 -18.01 -5.60
CA GLU A 178 -17.48 -17.57 -5.37
C GLU A 178 -17.39 -16.54 -4.24
N ILE A 179 -18.30 -15.55 -4.22
CA ILE A 179 -18.35 -14.52 -3.17
C ILE A 179 -18.65 -15.16 -1.81
N VAL A 180 -19.64 -16.05 -1.74
CA VAL A 180 -19.99 -16.77 -0.50
C VAL A 180 -18.81 -17.60 -0.02
N ALA A 181 -18.12 -18.31 -0.92
CA ALA A 181 -16.92 -19.07 -0.57
C ALA A 181 -15.81 -18.18 -0.05
N ALA A 182 -15.54 -17.03 -0.69
CA ALA A 182 -14.53 -16.08 -0.27
C ALA A 182 -14.80 -15.47 1.11
N LEU A 183 -16.08 -15.17 1.40
CA LEU A 183 -16.54 -14.70 2.71
C LEU A 183 -16.33 -15.77 3.80
N GLN A 184 -16.59 -17.04 3.47
CA GLN A 184 -16.38 -18.16 4.40
C GLN A 184 -14.91 -18.51 4.62
N SER A 185 -14.03 -18.26 3.65
CA SER A 185 -12.61 -18.64 3.70
C SER A 185 -11.66 -17.58 4.26
N ASN A 186 -12.20 -16.54 4.92
CA ASN A 186 -11.47 -15.41 5.48
C ASN A 186 -10.43 -14.83 4.51
N CYS A 187 -10.78 -14.75 3.21
CA CYS A 187 -9.90 -14.17 2.21
C CYS A 187 -9.97 -12.64 2.27
N ASN A 188 -8.87 -11.97 1.91
CA ASN A 188 -8.91 -10.52 1.74
C ASN A 188 -9.67 -10.19 0.44
N ILE A 189 -10.94 -9.82 0.56
CA ILE A 189 -11.82 -9.46 -0.57
C ILE A 189 -11.56 -8.01 -0.96
N ILE A 190 -11.17 -7.79 -2.22
CA ILE A 190 -10.90 -6.46 -2.77
C ILE A 190 -11.78 -6.25 -4.02
N PRO A 191 -12.89 -5.51 -3.90
CA PRO A 191 -13.72 -5.16 -5.04
C PRO A 191 -12.99 -4.21 -6.00
N ILE A 192 -12.99 -4.52 -7.30
CA ILE A 192 -12.47 -3.65 -8.37
C ILE A 192 -13.65 -3.07 -9.14
N ILE A 193 -13.90 -1.77 -8.96
CA ILE A 193 -15.10 -1.10 -9.47
C ILE A 193 -14.78 -0.44 -10.82
N ASP A 194 -15.37 -0.95 -11.89
CA ASP A 194 -15.31 -0.39 -13.24
C ASP A 194 -16.71 0.00 -13.70
N ASN A 195 -17.01 1.31 -13.69
CA ASN A 195 -18.31 1.88 -14.08
C ASN A 195 -19.53 1.18 -13.45
N PHE A 196 -19.33 0.56 -12.27
CA PHE A 196 -20.36 -0.16 -11.54
C PHE A 196 -20.95 0.68 -10.41
N SER A 197 -22.25 0.54 -10.23
CA SER A 197 -23.02 1.11 -9.12
C SER A 197 -23.47 -0.01 -8.20
N TRP A 198 -23.22 0.15 -6.91
CA TRP A 198 -23.69 -0.80 -5.91
C TRP A 198 -25.23 -0.80 -5.87
N PRO A 199 -25.88 -1.98 -5.93
CA PRO A 199 -27.30 -2.09 -5.61
C PRO A 199 -27.54 -1.87 -4.12
N GLU A 200 -28.80 -1.68 -3.74
CA GLU A 200 -29.16 -1.63 -2.32
C GLU A 200 -28.85 -2.99 -1.66
N PRO A 201 -28.32 -3.03 -0.43
CA PRO A 201 -27.94 -4.27 0.24
C PRO A 201 -29.09 -5.28 0.34
N GLU A 202 -30.33 -4.81 0.49
CA GLU A 202 -31.54 -5.64 0.58
C GLU A 202 -31.88 -6.34 -0.73
N GLU A 203 -31.41 -5.83 -1.87
CA GLU A 203 -31.60 -6.45 -3.19
C GLU A 203 -30.64 -7.63 -3.41
N LEU A 204 -29.64 -7.80 -2.55
CA LEU A 204 -28.72 -8.92 -2.59
C LEU A 204 -29.10 -9.98 -1.55
N PRO A 205 -28.87 -11.27 -1.87
CA PRO A 205 -28.95 -12.37 -0.90
C PRO A 205 -28.17 -12.09 0.39
N GLU A 206 -28.73 -12.55 1.51
CA GLU A 206 -28.23 -12.23 2.86
C GLU A 206 -26.80 -12.73 3.10
N ASP A 207 -26.44 -13.86 2.49
CA ASP A 207 -25.13 -14.51 2.56
C ASP A 207 -24.02 -13.76 1.82
N MET A 208 -24.35 -12.96 0.79
CA MET A 208 -23.35 -12.17 0.05
C MET A 208 -23.37 -10.67 0.38
N ARG A 209 -24.37 -10.16 1.11
CA ARG A 209 -24.55 -8.73 1.43
C ARG A 209 -23.32 -8.08 2.08
N ALA A 210 -22.55 -8.86 2.83
CA ALA A 210 -21.31 -8.42 3.46
C ALA A 210 -20.31 -7.81 2.44
N VAL A 211 -20.32 -8.25 1.18
CA VAL A 211 -19.41 -7.77 0.13
C VAL A 211 -19.48 -6.26 -0.12
N CYS A 212 -20.63 -5.63 0.15
CA CYS A 212 -20.84 -4.19 -0.06
C CYS A 212 -20.04 -3.32 0.94
N HIS A 213 -19.60 -3.89 2.06
CA HIS A 213 -18.88 -3.18 3.11
C HIS A 213 -17.36 -3.22 2.92
N PHE A 214 -16.86 -3.96 1.93
CA PHE A 214 -15.42 -4.06 1.67
C PHE A 214 -14.91 -2.83 0.93
N ASN A 215 -13.70 -2.40 1.29
CA ASN A 215 -13.04 -1.27 0.65
C ASN A 215 -12.59 -1.67 -0.76
N GLY A 216 -13.17 -1.02 -1.77
CA GLY A 216 -12.86 -1.26 -3.17
C GLY A 216 -11.82 -0.31 -3.79
N VAL A 217 -11.24 -0.75 -4.90
CA VAL A 217 -10.41 0.07 -5.79
C VAL A 217 -11.24 0.44 -7.02
N ARG A 218 -11.43 1.74 -7.23
CA ARG A 218 -12.02 2.25 -8.48
C ARG A 218 -10.99 2.14 -9.61
N TRP A 219 -11.36 1.45 -10.67
CA TRP A 219 -10.56 1.33 -11.88
C TRP A 219 -10.70 2.59 -12.73
N ILE A 220 -9.57 3.09 -13.24
CA ILE A 220 -9.52 4.24 -14.15
C ILE A 220 -8.63 3.86 -15.32
N HIS A 221 -9.19 3.81 -16.53
CA HIS A 221 -8.48 3.33 -17.72
C HIS A 221 -7.24 4.16 -18.08
N ASP A 222 -7.23 5.46 -17.76
CA ASP A 222 -6.11 6.36 -18.01
C ASP A 222 -4.97 6.21 -16.98
N TYR A 223 -5.25 5.62 -15.81
CA TYR A 223 -4.32 5.53 -14.68
C TYR A 223 -4.17 4.09 -14.15
N GLN A 224 -3.97 3.15 -15.07
CA GLN A 224 -3.93 1.70 -14.77
C GLN A 224 -2.86 1.35 -13.75
N ASP A 225 -1.63 1.85 -13.93
CA ASP A 225 -0.52 1.55 -13.03
C ASP A 225 -0.79 2.01 -11.59
N ALA A 226 -1.36 3.21 -11.41
CA ALA A 226 -1.72 3.73 -10.10
C ALA A 226 -2.83 2.91 -9.43
N CYS A 227 -3.80 2.41 -10.21
CA CYS A 227 -4.83 1.51 -9.71
C CYS A 227 -4.22 0.19 -9.23
N VAL A 228 -3.26 -0.38 -9.97
CA VAL A 228 -2.59 -1.63 -9.56
C VAL A 228 -1.65 -1.41 -8.37
N ASP A 229 -0.95 -0.29 -8.28
CA ASP A 229 -0.13 0.04 -7.10
C ASP A 229 -0.99 0.18 -5.84
N LYS A 230 -2.18 0.78 -5.97
CA LYS A 230 -3.15 0.84 -4.88
C LYS A 230 -3.63 -0.57 -4.49
N LEU A 231 -3.92 -1.42 -5.48
CA LEU A 231 -4.31 -2.81 -5.25
C LEU A 231 -3.23 -3.60 -4.52
N GLU A 232 -1.96 -3.43 -4.90
CA GLU A 232 -0.83 -4.07 -4.25
C GLU A 232 -0.72 -3.67 -2.77
N ARG A 233 -0.92 -2.39 -2.44
CA ARG A 233 -0.95 -1.91 -1.04
C ARG A 233 -2.06 -2.56 -0.21
N PHE A 234 -3.21 -2.82 -0.83
CA PHE A 234 -4.31 -3.56 -0.19
C PHE A 234 -3.93 -5.02 0.07
N MET A 235 -3.22 -5.66 -0.87
CA MET A 235 -2.74 -7.03 -0.70
C MET A 235 -1.67 -7.13 0.39
N ARG A 236 -0.76 -6.16 0.48
CA ARG A 236 0.33 -6.13 1.47
C ARG A 236 -0.12 -5.68 2.87
N GLY A 237 -1.38 -5.26 3.05
CA GLY A 237 -1.93 -4.84 4.35
C GLY A 237 -1.44 -3.47 4.85
N GLU A 238 -0.79 -2.67 3.99
CA GLU A 238 -0.16 -1.41 4.36
C GLU A 238 -1.17 -0.29 4.69
N MET A 239 -2.46 -0.48 4.37
CA MET A 239 -3.51 0.52 4.63
C MET A 239 -4.14 0.45 6.02
N ASN A 240 -3.90 -0.61 6.80
CA ASN A 240 -4.38 -0.70 8.19
C ASN A 240 -3.46 0.01 9.21
N MET A 241 -2.32 0.55 8.77
CA MET A 241 -1.40 1.35 9.61
C MET A 241 -1.67 2.85 9.50
N ARG A 242 -2.92 3.28 9.70
CA ARG A 242 -3.23 4.69 9.95
C ARG A 242 -4.19 4.81 11.12
N GLY A 243 -3.64 4.93 12.32
CA GLY A 243 -4.46 5.29 13.47
C GLY A 243 -3.89 5.19 14.89
N ASP A 244 -2.59 5.08 15.14
CA ASP A 244 -2.01 5.60 16.40
C ASP A 244 -0.48 5.63 16.35
N GLY A 245 0.08 6.79 16.02
CA GLY A 245 1.50 7.06 16.23
C GLY A 245 1.66 7.75 17.58
N PRO A 246 2.48 7.25 18.52
CA PRO A 246 2.63 7.91 19.81
C PRO A 246 3.32 9.26 19.60
N MET A 247 2.58 10.32 19.91
CA MET A 247 3.11 11.67 20.07
C MET A 247 4.32 11.60 21.00
N ARG A 248 5.51 11.97 20.50
CA ARG A 248 6.66 12.31 21.35
C ARG A 248 6.34 13.61 22.09
N GLY A 249 5.67 13.47 23.23
CA GLY A 249 5.57 14.51 24.25
C GLY A 249 6.92 14.66 24.95
N VAL A 250 7.58 15.79 24.73
CA VAL A 250 8.60 16.31 25.66
C VAL A 250 7.86 17.16 26.68
N GLY A 251 8.03 16.81 27.95
CA GLY A 251 7.24 17.30 29.08
C GLY A 251 7.46 18.76 29.47
N ALA A 252 6.35 19.36 29.89
CA ALA A 252 6.11 20.13 31.11
C ALA A 252 7.18 21.15 31.61
N MET A 253 6.78 22.41 31.80
CA MET A 253 6.20 22.85 33.08
C MET A 253 5.51 24.23 32.97
N SER A 254 4.44 24.33 33.78
CA SER A 254 3.53 25.42 34.14
C SER A 254 4.11 26.84 34.33
N ASN A 255 3.36 27.89 33.98
CA ASN A 255 2.44 28.57 34.92
C ASN A 255 1.56 29.66 34.25
N SER A 256 0.25 29.61 34.54
CA SER A 256 -0.71 30.71 34.72
C SER A 256 -0.55 32.03 33.94
N SER A 257 -1.50 32.34 33.05
CA SER A 257 -2.49 33.45 33.20
C SER A 257 -3.07 33.90 31.86
N LYS A 258 -4.39 34.17 31.90
CA LYS A 258 -5.26 34.87 30.94
C LYS A 258 -4.57 35.75 29.88
N GLY A 259 -5.02 35.64 28.63
CA GLY A 259 -4.85 36.70 27.64
C GLY A 259 -4.86 36.20 26.20
N ASP A 260 -5.97 36.43 25.51
CA ASP A 260 -6.15 36.33 24.07
C ASP A 260 -5.20 37.31 23.36
N VAL A 261 -4.25 36.82 22.54
CA VAL A 261 -3.42 37.69 21.68
C VAL A 261 -2.96 36.96 20.41
N THR A 262 -3.51 37.38 19.27
CA THR A 262 -3.00 37.18 17.91
C THR A 262 -1.66 37.92 17.70
N PRO A 263 -0.62 37.32 17.08
CA PRO A 263 0.63 38.04 16.78
C PRO A 263 0.47 39.01 15.60
N GLY A 264 0.79 40.28 15.85
CA GLY A 264 0.64 41.39 14.92
C GLY A 264 1.67 41.43 13.79
N THR A 265 1.20 41.83 12.61
CA THR A 265 2.00 42.33 11.48
C THR A 265 1.92 43.85 11.48
N PRO A 266 3.01 44.61 11.27
CA PRO A 266 3.00 46.07 11.44
C PRO A 266 2.28 46.77 10.28
N SER A 267 1.34 47.66 10.65
CA SER A 267 0.58 48.50 9.73
C SER A 267 1.46 49.57 9.06
N ILE A 268 1.48 49.58 7.72
CA ILE A 268 1.77 50.78 6.93
C ILE A 268 0.52 51.11 6.13
N VAL A 269 -0.10 52.22 6.51
CA VAL A 269 -1.25 52.84 5.85
C VAL A 269 -0.75 53.48 4.55
N ARG A 270 -1.27 53.05 3.39
CA ARG A 270 -1.08 53.80 2.12
C ARG A 270 -2.38 53.85 1.31
N ALA A 271 -2.80 55.09 1.13
CA ALA A 271 -3.91 55.60 0.33
C ALA A 271 -3.92 55.10 -1.14
N PRO A 272 -5.07 55.20 -1.84
CA PRO A 272 -5.22 54.70 -3.22
C PRO A 272 -4.32 55.47 -4.21
N PRO A 273 -3.93 54.84 -5.34
CA PRO A 273 -3.01 55.46 -6.29
C PRO A 273 -3.68 56.62 -7.05
N THR A 274 -3.01 57.77 -6.98
CA THR A 274 -3.27 58.99 -7.76
C THR A 274 -2.89 58.76 -9.22
N TYR A 275 -3.86 58.76 -10.14
CA TYR A 275 -3.58 58.85 -11.57
C TYR A 275 -3.15 60.29 -11.92
N GLN A 276 -1.88 60.45 -12.27
CA GLN A 276 -1.33 61.72 -12.75
C GLN A 276 -1.71 61.90 -14.23
N ARG A 277 -2.76 62.69 -14.48
CA ARG A 277 -3.19 63.11 -15.81
C ARG A 277 -2.25 64.23 -16.28
N MET A 278 -1.38 63.94 -17.26
CA MET A 278 -0.60 64.97 -17.94
C MET A 278 -1.51 65.86 -18.78
N HIS A 279 -1.28 67.18 -18.70
CA HIS A 279 -2.01 68.19 -19.43
C HIS A 279 -1.37 68.47 -20.79
N SER A 280 -2.25 68.49 -21.80
CA SER A 280 -2.32 69.39 -22.95
C SER A 280 -1.20 69.35 -24.01
N ASN A 281 -1.62 69.01 -25.24
CA ASN A 281 -1.39 69.95 -26.34
C ASN A 281 -2.67 70.09 -27.17
N GLU A 282 -3.07 71.34 -27.33
CA GLU A 282 -4.20 71.84 -28.11
C GLU A 282 -3.83 71.87 -29.59
N SER A 283 -4.74 71.48 -30.47
CA SER A 283 -4.84 71.96 -31.86
C SER A 283 -6.20 71.55 -32.42
N GLY A 284 -7.03 72.54 -32.68
CA GLY A 284 -8.42 72.39 -33.10
C GLY A 284 -8.64 72.14 -34.60
N LYS A 285 -9.90 72.42 -34.99
CA LYS A 285 -10.61 72.19 -36.27
C LYS A 285 -11.21 70.77 -36.34
N GLY A 286 -12.53 70.56 -36.27
CA GLY A 286 -13.67 71.39 -36.62
C GLY A 286 -14.27 70.86 -37.90
N SER A 287 -15.44 70.22 -37.82
CA SER A 287 -16.55 70.28 -38.78
C SER A 287 -17.57 69.17 -38.51
N ASP A 288 -18.82 69.61 -38.33
CA ASP A 288 -20.05 68.84 -38.28
C ASP A 288 -20.21 67.86 -39.44
N LYS A 289 -20.87 66.72 -39.18
CA LYS A 289 -22.12 66.38 -39.89
C LYS A 289 -22.80 65.15 -39.29
N ASP A 290 -24.09 65.33 -39.03
CA ASP A 290 -25.12 64.34 -38.80
C ASP A 290 -25.09 63.17 -39.80
N VAL A 291 -25.56 61.99 -39.37
CA VAL A 291 -26.79 61.35 -39.90
C VAL A 291 -26.98 59.97 -39.24
N ASN A 292 -27.96 59.95 -38.34
CA ASN A 292 -29.06 59.00 -38.17
C ASN A 292 -29.12 57.70 -39.02
N GLY A 293 -29.61 56.62 -38.40
CA GLY A 293 -30.32 55.50 -39.08
C GLY A 293 -29.59 54.15 -38.99
N ASN A 294 -29.87 53.25 -38.05
CA ASN A 294 -31.07 52.42 -37.87
C ASN A 294 -31.15 51.24 -38.85
N ARG A 295 -31.11 50.00 -38.30
CA ARG A 295 -31.76 48.75 -38.75
C ARG A 295 -31.38 48.22 -40.16
N ASP A 296 -31.37 46.94 -40.45
CA ASP A 296 -32.07 45.76 -39.91
C ASP A 296 -31.11 44.57 -39.68
#